data_AF-A0A7J6TZQ0-F1
#
_entry.id   AF-A0A7J6TZQ0-F1
#
_cell.length_a   1.000
_cell.length_b   1.000
_cell.length_c   1.000
_cell.angle_alpha   90.00
_cell.angle_beta   90.00
_cell.angle_gamma   90.00
#
_symmetry.space_group_name_H-M   'P 1'
#
loop_
_entity.id
_entity.type
_entity.pdbx_description
1 polymer ?
#
loop_
_entity_poly.entity_id
_entity_poly.type
_entity_poly.pdbx_seq_one_letter_code
_entity_poly.pdbx_strand_id
1 'polypeptide(L)'
;ANYDQSLRSIVGALIGLGLTQLIALIISSASSSGYNDWIGVVVCFPVCFFLGIADPATGCKMSKVFRSDVAMESMYIPLAFPNGQPFLHSLLTSGAFIVGSAETLVATTILNAFNLLPRHEVPPIPSFAKRAADYYETLST
;
A
#
# COMPACT_ATOMS: atom_id res chain seq x y z
N ALA A 1 2.29 -10.76 -8.82
CA ALA A 1 3.16 -10.24 -7.75
C ALA A 1 3.12 -8.71 -7.67
N ASN A 2 3.48 -7.98 -8.74
CA ASN A 2 3.59 -6.51 -8.71
C ASN A 2 2.27 -5.74 -8.47
N TYR A 3 1.14 -6.30 -8.92
CA TYR A 3 -0.19 -5.71 -8.71
C TYR A 3 -0.56 -5.63 -7.22
N ASP A 4 -0.31 -6.72 -6.49
CA ASP A 4 -0.61 -6.85 -5.07
C ASP A 4 0.29 -5.91 -4.24
N GLN A 5 1.55 -5.76 -4.65
CA GLN A 5 2.49 -4.84 -4.02
C GLN A 5 2.15 -3.36 -4.21
N SER A 6 1.67 -2.99 -5.41
CA SER A 6 1.26 -1.60 -5.72
C SER A 6 0.01 -1.21 -4.92
N LEU A 7 -0.94 -2.14 -4.78
CA LEU A 7 -2.17 -1.89 -4.02
C LEU A 7 -1.89 -1.77 -2.51
N ARG A 8 -1.02 -2.63 -1.97
CA ARG A 8 -0.54 -2.53 -0.57
C ARG A 8 0.26 -1.25 -0.29
N SER A 9 0.96 -0.71 -1.29
CA SER A 9 1.65 0.58 -1.21
C SER A 9 0.67 1.73 -1.08
N ILE A 10 -0.41 1.75 -1.89
CA ILE A 10 -1.47 2.76 -1.79
C ILE A 10 -2.17 2.70 -0.42
N VAL A 11 -2.51 1.50 0.05
CA VAL A 11 -3.11 1.32 1.38
C VAL A 11 -2.16 1.78 2.48
N GLY A 12 -0.86 1.46 2.37
CA GLY A 12 0.16 1.94 3.31
C GLY A 12 0.26 3.46 3.35
N ALA A 13 0.26 4.11 2.19
CA ALA A 13 0.30 5.57 2.09
C ALA A 13 -0.93 6.23 2.76
N LEU A 14 -2.13 5.69 2.56
CA LEU A 14 -3.36 6.19 3.20
C LEU A 14 -3.36 5.98 4.73
N ILE A 15 -2.88 4.83 5.20
CA ILE A 15 -2.74 4.56 6.63
C ILE A 15 -1.75 5.54 7.26
N GLY A 16 -0.58 5.73 6.64
CA GLY A 16 0.41 6.68 7.14
C GLY A 16 -0.10 8.12 7.15
N LEU A 17 -0.81 8.57 6.11
CA LEU A 17 -1.49 9.89 6.09
C LEU A 17 -2.44 10.07 7.27
N GLY A 18 -3.29 9.07 7.51
CA GLY A 18 -4.28 9.10 8.59
C GLY A 18 -3.63 9.13 9.98
N LEU A 19 -2.58 8.33 10.19
CA LEU A 19 -1.83 8.30 11.43
C LEU A 19 -1.05 9.60 11.67
N THR A 20 -0.47 10.20 10.63
CA THR A 20 0.17 11.52 10.73
C THR A 20 -0.81 12.56 11.21
N GLN A 21 -2.01 12.60 10.63
CA GLN A 21 -3.03 13.57 11.00
C GLN A 21 -3.50 13.34 12.44
N LEU A 22 -3.69 12.09 12.85
CA LEU A 22 -4.07 11.75 14.22
C LEU A 22 -3.00 12.21 15.22
N ILE A 23 -1.73 11.90 14.95
CA ILE A 23 -0.60 12.29 15.82
C ILE A 23 -0.46 13.82 15.84
N ALA A 24 -0.62 14.50 14.70
CA ALA A 24 -0.56 15.95 14.64
C ALA A 24 -1.67 16.64 15.46
N LEU A 25 -2.89 16.07 15.46
CA LEU A 25 -3.99 16.54 16.31
C LEU A 25 -3.70 16.32 17.80
N ILE A 26 -3.14 15.17 18.18
CA ILE A 26 -2.75 14.88 19.56
C ILE A 26 -1.73 15.91 20.05
N ILE A 27 -0.67 16.17 19.28
CA ILE A 27 0.38 17.15 19.64
C ILE A 27 -0.22 18.56 19.76
N SER A 28 -1.07 18.94 18.79
CA SER A 28 -1.72 20.25 18.78
C SER A 28 -2.68 20.44 19.96
N SER A 29 -3.29 19.35 20.45
CA SER A 29 -4.15 19.40 21.65
C SER A 29 -3.37 19.40 22.96
N ALA A 30 -2.17 18.81 22.98
CA ALA A 30 -1.33 18.69 24.17
C ALA A 30 -0.41 19.89 24.41
N SER A 31 -0.15 20.71 23.38
CA SER A 31 0.78 21.84 23.46
C SER A 31 0.05 23.18 23.32
N SER A 32 0.19 24.06 24.32
CA SER A 32 -0.37 25.40 24.31
C SER A 32 0.47 26.43 23.56
N SER A 33 1.70 26.10 23.14
CA SER A 33 2.65 27.05 22.51
C SER A 33 3.07 26.68 21.08
N GLY A 34 2.25 25.91 20.36
CA GLY A 34 2.53 25.44 19.00
C GLY A 34 2.98 23.98 18.93
N TYR A 35 3.25 23.48 17.73
CA TYR A 35 3.60 22.09 17.49
C TYR A 35 4.97 21.75 18.11
N ASN A 36 5.03 20.70 18.94
CA ASN A 36 6.27 20.23 19.57
C ASN A 36 6.69 18.88 18.98
N ASP A 37 7.74 18.92 18.16
CA ASP A 37 8.27 17.77 17.42
C ASP A 37 8.66 16.59 18.34
N TRP A 38 9.22 16.88 19.53
CA TRP A 38 9.65 15.84 20.46
C TRP A 38 8.50 15.01 20.99
N ILE A 39 7.36 15.63 21.28
CA ILE A 39 6.14 14.93 21.71
C ILE A 39 5.64 14.05 20.56
N GLY A 40 5.71 14.55 19.34
CA GLY A 40 5.35 13.79 18.15
C GLY A 40 6.20 12.54 17.95
N VAL A 41 7.52 12.64 18.11
CA VAL A 41 8.41 11.49 17.99
C VAL A 41 8.12 10.43 19.07
N VAL A 42 7.87 10.85 20.31
CA VAL A 42 7.55 9.92 21.42
C VAL A 42 6.23 9.19 21.18
N VAL A 43 5.19 9.89 20.73
CA VAL A 43 3.89 9.29 20.40
C VAL A 43 3.97 8.40 19.16
N CYS A 44 4.84 8.75 18.21
CA CYS A 44 5.03 8.01 16.97
C CYS A 44 5.73 6.65 17.20
N PHE A 45 6.62 6.54 18.19
CA PHE A 45 7.38 5.32 18.46
C PHE A 45 6.52 4.04 18.63
N PRO A 46 5.49 3.98 19.49
CA PRO A 46 4.62 2.80 19.59
C PRO A 46 3.81 2.53 18.32
N VAL A 47 3.46 3.58 17.55
CA VAL A 47 2.76 3.44 16.28
C VAL A 47 3.67 2.82 15.22
N CYS A 48 4.93 3.26 15.14
CA CYS A 48 5.96 2.66 14.30
C CYS A 48 6.19 1.18 14.62
N PHE A 49 6.18 0.81 15.91
CA PHE A 49 6.28 -0.60 16.29
C PHE A 49 5.12 -1.42 15.73
N PHE A 50 3.89 -0.91 15.85
CA PHE A 50 2.70 -1.58 15.32
C PHE A 50 2.71 -1.68 13.79
N LEU A 51 3.11 -0.62 13.09
CA LEU A 51 3.29 -0.64 11.63
C LEU A 51 4.41 -1.59 11.20
N GLY A 52 5.50 -1.68 11.98
CA GLY A 52 6.62 -2.60 11.74
C GLY A 52 6.23 -4.07 11.81
N ILE A 53 5.17 -4.43 12.55
CA ILE A 53 4.61 -5.79 12.54
C ILE A 53 4.04 -6.14 11.16
N ALA A 54 3.69 -5.17 10.31
CA ALA A 54 3.27 -5.46 8.94
C ALA A 54 4.45 -5.74 8.00
N ASP A 55 5.69 -5.77 8.49
CA ASP A 55 6.83 -6.19 7.68
C ASP A 55 6.74 -7.70 7.38
N PRO A 56 6.92 -8.15 6.11
CA PRO A 56 6.90 -9.56 5.74
C PRO A 56 7.92 -10.42 6.52
N ALA A 57 9.04 -9.85 6.98
CA ALA A 57 10.04 -10.56 7.78
C ALA A 57 9.51 -11.03 9.14
N THR A 58 8.46 -10.40 9.66
CA THR A 58 7.84 -10.78 10.94
C THR A 58 6.93 -12.00 10.82
N GLY A 59 6.56 -12.41 9.60
CA GLY A 59 5.59 -13.49 9.35
C GLY A 59 4.14 -13.12 9.70
N CYS A 60 3.85 -11.88 10.10
CA CYS A 60 2.49 -11.47 10.42
C CYS A 60 1.62 -11.36 9.14
N LYS A 61 0.35 -11.73 9.26
CA LYS A 61 -0.64 -11.60 8.17
C LYS A 61 -0.92 -10.16 7.78
N MET A 62 -0.55 -9.19 8.62
CA MET A 62 -0.73 -7.77 8.38
C MET A 62 0.08 -7.27 7.17
N SER A 63 1.20 -7.94 6.85
CA SER A 63 1.99 -7.72 5.62
C SER A 63 1.24 -7.97 4.31
N LYS A 64 0.08 -8.63 4.37
CA LYS A 64 -0.82 -8.81 3.23
C LYS A 64 -1.76 -7.63 2.99
N VAL A 65 -1.93 -6.75 3.99
CA VAL A 65 -2.90 -5.65 3.94
C VAL A 65 -2.24 -4.37 3.45
N PHE A 66 -1.07 -4.03 3.97
CA PHE A 66 -0.35 -2.83 3.59
C PHE A 66 1.17 -3.03 3.68
N ARG A 67 1.91 -2.14 3.03
CA ARG A 67 3.38 -2.07 3.10
C ARG A 67 3.81 -1.25 4.31
N SER A 68 4.51 -1.87 5.26
CA SER A 68 4.99 -1.21 6.49
C SER A 68 5.96 -0.08 6.21
N ASP A 69 6.87 -0.27 5.26
CA ASP A 69 7.86 0.71 4.84
C ASP A 69 7.18 1.99 4.33
N VAL A 70 6.22 1.85 3.41
CA VAL A 70 5.49 2.99 2.85
C VAL A 70 4.67 3.71 3.92
N ALA A 71 3.98 2.97 4.80
CA ALA A 71 3.19 3.55 5.88
C ALA A 71 4.05 4.28 6.92
N MET A 72 5.24 3.75 7.22
CA MET A 72 6.18 4.39 8.14
C MET A 72 6.81 5.63 7.52
N GLU A 73 7.20 5.61 6.25
CA GLU A 73 7.80 6.76 5.57
C GLU A 73 6.80 7.91 5.39
N SER A 74 5.57 7.61 4.96
CA SER A 74 4.52 8.63 4.83
C SER A 74 4.04 9.17 6.18
N MET A 75 4.33 8.48 7.29
CA MET A 75 4.03 8.94 8.64
C MET A 75 5.16 9.70 9.31
N TYR A 76 6.34 9.10 9.37
CA TYR A 76 7.45 9.57 10.19
C TYR A 76 8.12 10.81 9.60
N ILE A 77 8.34 10.85 8.28
CA ILE A 77 9.04 11.97 7.63
C ILE A 77 8.30 13.31 7.84
N PRO A 78 6.98 13.40 7.63
CA PRO A 78 6.23 14.63 7.87
C PRO A 78 6.11 15.03 9.35
N LEU A 79 6.25 14.08 10.28
CA LEU A 79 6.24 14.36 11.72
C LEU A 79 7.60 14.80 12.25
N ALA A 80 8.69 14.25 11.70
CA ALA A 80 10.06 14.58 12.09
C ALA A 80 10.57 15.87 11.45
N PHE A 81 10.08 16.23 10.26
CA PHE A 81 10.45 17.43 9.52
C PHE A 81 9.22 18.24 9.09
N PRO A 82 8.36 18.67 10.03
CA PRO A 82 7.05 19.22 9.69
C PRO A 82 7.10 20.58 8.99
N ASN A 83 8.20 21.35 9.11
CA ASN A 83 8.32 22.74 8.64
C ASN A 83 7.08 23.60 9.01
N GLY A 84 6.43 23.30 10.14
CA GLY A 84 5.20 23.94 10.59
C GLY A 84 3.89 23.49 9.90
N GLN A 85 3.94 22.57 8.93
CA GLN A 85 2.77 22.07 8.18
C GLN A 85 2.78 20.53 8.00
N PRO A 86 2.69 19.75 9.09
CA PRO A 86 2.81 18.28 9.05
C PRO A 86 1.77 17.62 8.13
N PHE A 87 0.54 18.15 8.08
CA PHE A 87 -0.52 17.61 7.22
C PHE A 87 -0.20 17.78 5.74
N LEU A 88 0.28 18.96 5.33
CA LEU A 88 0.58 19.22 3.91
C LEU A 88 1.74 18.33 3.44
N HIS A 89 2.80 18.22 4.24
CA HIS A 89 3.92 17.35 3.93
C HIS A 89 3.52 15.87 3.87
N SER A 90 2.62 15.44 4.75
CA SER A 90 2.05 14.08 4.73
C SER A 90 1.19 13.81 3.50
N LEU A 91 0.38 14.79 3.10
CA LEU A 91 -0.44 14.70 1.89
C LEU A 91 0.44 14.59 0.64
N LEU A 92 1.51 15.39 0.55
CA LEU A 92 2.43 15.39 -0.58
C LEU A 92 3.22 14.08 -0.67
N THR A 93 3.77 13.60 0.44
CA THR A 93 4.52 12.33 0.49
C THR A 93 3.63 11.15 0.16
N SER A 94 2.46 11.06 0.80
CA SER A 94 1.47 10.01 0.51
C SER A 94 0.98 10.08 -0.94
N GLY A 95 0.73 11.28 -1.45
CA GLY A 95 0.35 11.51 -2.85
C GLY A 95 1.42 11.02 -3.83
N ALA A 96 2.70 11.30 -3.56
CA ALA A 96 3.81 10.82 -4.39
C ALA A 96 3.86 9.28 -4.45
N PHE A 97 3.69 8.60 -3.30
CA PHE A 97 3.62 7.14 -3.27
C PHE A 97 2.41 6.59 -4.03
N ILE A 98 1.25 7.24 -3.93
CA ILE A 98 0.04 6.84 -4.66
C ILE A 98 0.24 6.98 -6.17
N VAL A 99 0.78 8.11 -6.63
CA VAL A 99 1.04 8.35 -8.06
C VAL A 99 2.04 7.34 -8.62
N GLY A 100 3.18 7.14 -7.94
CA GLY A 100 4.18 6.15 -8.38
C GLY A 100 3.63 4.72 -8.38
N SER A 101 2.76 4.39 -7.41
CA SER A 101 2.10 3.07 -7.38
C SER A 101 1.04 2.94 -8.48
N ALA A 102 0.36 4.03 -8.83
CA ALA A 102 -0.66 4.05 -9.89
C ALA A 102 -0.05 3.86 -11.29
N GLU A 103 1.13 4.40 -11.57
CA GLU A 103 1.85 4.17 -12.83
C GLU A 103 2.04 2.68 -13.10
N THR A 104 2.47 1.95 -12.07
CA THR A 104 2.69 0.51 -12.15
C THR A 104 1.39 -0.26 -12.41
N LEU A 105 0.27 0.19 -11.82
CA LEU A 105 -1.06 -0.37 -12.08
C LEU A 105 -1.51 -0.11 -13.52
N VAL A 106 -1.37 1.12 -14.01
CA VAL A 106 -1.75 1.52 -15.37
C VAL A 106 -0.94 0.75 -16.42
N ALA A 107 0.38 0.62 -16.23
CA ALA A 107 1.21 -0.18 -17.13
C ALA A 107 0.75 -1.65 -17.15
N THR A 108 0.45 -2.22 -15.98
CA THR A 108 0.01 -3.61 -15.86
C THR A 108 -1.37 -3.82 -16.50
N THR A 109 -2.32 -2.90 -16.33
CA THR A 109 -3.66 -3.02 -16.94
C THR A 109 -3.60 -2.91 -18.46
N ILE A 110 -2.77 -2.00 -18.99
CA ILE A 110 -2.53 -1.86 -20.44
C ILE A 110 -1.93 -3.16 -20.99
N LEU A 111 -0.87 -3.68 -20.39
CA LEU A 111 -0.25 -4.94 -20.82
C LEU A 111 -1.22 -6.13 -20.70
N ASN A 112 -2.08 -6.15 -19.68
CA ASN A 112 -3.13 -7.16 -19.54
C ASN A 112 -4.18 -7.06 -20.65
N ALA A 113 -4.60 -5.85 -21.00
CA ALA A 113 -5.57 -5.61 -22.07
C ALA A 113 -5.05 -6.08 -23.44
N PHE A 114 -3.75 -5.92 -23.70
CA PHE A 114 -3.10 -6.40 -24.91
C PHE A 114 -2.71 -7.89 -24.88
N ASN A 115 -3.08 -8.64 -23.83
CA ASN A 115 -2.66 -10.04 -23.63
C ASN A 115 -1.12 -10.24 -23.63
N LEU A 116 -0.34 -9.19 -23.32
CA LEU A 116 1.13 -9.23 -23.34
C LEU A 116 1.72 -9.72 -22.01
N LEU A 117 0.91 -9.87 -20.97
CA LEU A 117 1.36 -10.45 -19.71
C LEU A 117 1.44 -11.98 -19.79
N PRO A 118 2.50 -12.61 -19.20
CA PRO A 118 2.57 -14.06 -19.09
C PRO A 118 1.35 -14.57 -18.32
N ARG A 119 0.51 -15.39 -18.96
CA ARG A 119 -0.64 -16.01 -18.32
C ARG A 119 -0.28 -17.40 -17.84
N HIS A 120 -0.66 -17.72 -16.61
CA HIS A 120 -0.52 -19.08 -16.08
C HIS A 120 -1.56 -20.03 -16.70
N GLU A 121 -2.66 -19.49 -17.23
CA GLU A 121 -3.77 -20.24 -17.82
C GLU A 121 -4.01 -19.78 -19.27
N VAL A 122 -4.36 -20.75 -20.13
CA VAL A 122 -4.74 -20.51 -21.53
C VAL A 122 -5.97 -19.57 -21.59
N PRO A 123 -6.08 -18.72 -22.63
CA PRO A 123 -7.22 -17.83 -22.78
C PRO A 123 -8.57 -18.60 -22.72
N PRO A 124 -9.66 -17.95 -22.27
CA PRO A 124 -10.93 -18.63 -21.96
C PRO A 124 -11.52 -19.46 -23.12
N ILE A 125 -11.27 -19.02 -24.36
CA ILE A 125 -11.77 -19.69 -25.57
C ILE A 125 -11.05 -21.04 -25.81
N PRO A 126 -9.71 -21.12 -25.86
CA PRO A 126 -9.03 -22.41 -25.96
C PRO A 126 -9.18 -23.29 -24.70
N SER A 127 -9.34 -22.72 -23.50
CA SER A 127 -9.63 -23.53 -22.31
C SER A 127 -11.01 -24.18 -22.35
N PHE A 128 -12.02 -23.46 -22.88
CA PHE A 128 -13.34 -24.02 -23.13
C PHE A 128 -13.27 -25.09 -24.22
N ALA A 129 -12.58 -24.83 -25.33
CA ALA A 129 -12.39 -25.81 -26.40
C ALA A 129 -11.72 -27.10 -25.91
N LYS A 130 -10.70 -26.98 -25.05
CA LYS A 130 -10.04 -28.14 -24.43
C LYS A 130 -10.99 -28.91 -23.51
N ARG A 131 -11.69 -28.22 -22.60
CA ARG A 131 -12.65 -28.89 -21.69
C ARG A 131 -13.85 -29.47 -22.42
N ALA A 132 -14.29 -28.87 -23.52
CA ALA A 132 -15.33 -29.42 -24.38
C ALA A 132 -14.85 -30.67 -25.11
N ALA A 133 -13.62 -30.67 -25.63
CA ALA A 133 -13.01 -31.85 -26.26
C ALA A 133 -12.89 -33.02 -25.26
N ASP A 134 -12.39 -32.76 -24.05
CA ASP A 134 -12.28 -33.77 -22.98
C ASP A 134 -13.66 -34.37 -22.62
N TYR A 135 -14.72 -33.55 -22.61
CA TYR A 135 -16.09 -34.00 -22.35
C TYR A 135 -16.62 -34.93 -23.46
N TYR A 136 -16.37 -34.60 -24.74
CA TYR A 136 -16.79 -35.46 -25.86
C TYR A 136 -16.01 -36.77 -25.92
N GLU A 137 -14.71 -36.76 -25.56
CA GLU A 137 -13.92 -38.00 -25.44
C GLU A 137 -14.51 -38.94 -24.40
N THR A 138 -14.88 -38.44 -23.21
CA THR A 138 -15.50 -39.27 -22.16
C THR A 138 -16.89 -39.80 -22.50
N LEU A 139 -17.62 -39.15 -23.42
CA LEU A 139 -18.91 -39.64 -23.91
C LEU A 139 -18.75 -40.69 -25.02
N SER A 140 -17.58 -40.77 -25.65
CA SER A 140 -17.29 -41.67 -26.76
C SER A 140 -16.70 -43.03 -26.33
N THR A 141 -16.37 -43.18 -25.03
CA THR A 141 -15.94 -44.43 -24.37
C THR A 141 -17.05 -45.02 -23.53
#